data_AF-A0A4Y2TPF4-F1
#
_entry.id   AF-A0A4Y2TPF4-F1
#
_cell.length_a   1.000
_cell.length_b   1.000
_cell.length_c   1.000
_cell.angle_alpha   90.00
_cell.angle_beta   90.00
_cell.angle_gamma   90.00
#
_symmetry.space_group_name_H-M   'P 1'
#
loop_
_entity.id
_entity.type
_entity.pdbx_description
1 polymer ?
#
loop_
_entity_poly.entity_id
_entity_poly.type
_entity_poly.pdbx_seq_one_letter_code
_entity_poly.pdbx_strand_id
1 'polypeptide(L)'
;MSCTKHREAIKDVEMDETGQLVDSSPPDFQTVSPKHSAKIRSVKPKSPIKTTNLFQNLMDLEDKENPKISIPDINLKLDHEYNLTLQEINRKFPNTENSYDRGNIRILPHTLDDRVNIIKFLNENNKEYVLSEAPENRPIKIVVKGFPRP
;
A
#
# COMPACT_ATOMS: atom_id res chain seq x y z
N MET A 1 -42.88 -23.88 5.07
CA MET A 1 -42.76 -22.47 5.50
C MET A 1 -42.33 -21.66 4.30
N SER A 2 -43.28 -21.02 3.63
CA SER A 2 -43.11 -20.29 2.37
C SER A 2 -42.77 -18.84 2.67
N CYS A 3 -41.63 -18.34 2.19
CA CYS A 3 -41.25 -16.93 2.32
C CYS A 3 -41.42 -16.21 0.98
N THR A 4 -42.41 -15.33 0.94
CA THR A 4 -42.88 -14.57 -0.22
C THR A 4 -41.95 -13.40 -0.50
N LYS A 5 -41.59 -13.22 -1.78
CA LYS A 5 -40.65 -12.21 -2.29
C LYS A 5 -41.39 -10.87 -2.45
N HIS A 6 -41.20 -9.92 -1.53
CA HIS A 6 -41.72 -8.56 -1.70
C HIS A 6 -40.77 -7.74 -2.58
N ARG A 7 -41.09 -7.63 -3.87
CA ARG A 7 -40.53 -6.61 -4.75
C ARG A 7 -41.67 -5.67 -5.10
N GLU A 8 -41.79 -4.57 -4.37
CA GLU A 8 -42.62 -3.45 -4.82
C GLU A 8 -41.83 -2.65 -5.86
N ALA A 9 -42.44 -2.48 -7.04
CA ALA A 9 -41.98 -1.55 -8.04
C ALA A 9 -42.36 -0.14 -7.60
N ILE A 10 -41.37 0.71 -7.40
CA ILE A 10 -41.59 2.14 -7.19
C ILE A 10 -42.18 2.67 -8.51
N LYS A 11 -43.39 3.23 -8.44
CA LYS A 11 -44.06 3.87 -9.57
C LYS A 11 -43.29 5.14 -9.91
N ASP A 12 -42.93 5.29 -11.18
CA ASP A 12 -42.41 6.53 -11.72
C ASP A 12 -43.47 7.63 -11.54
N VAL A 13 -43.06 8.74 -10.93
CA VAL A 13 -43.90 9.93 -10.78
C VAL A 13 -44.04 10.57 -12.16
N GLU A 14 -45.29 10.74 -12.55
CA GLU A 14 -45.79 11.40 -13.75
C GLU A 14 -45.21 12.81 -13.88
N MET A 15 -44.56 13.10 -15.00
CA MET A 15 -44.15 14.45 -15.38
C MET A 15 -45.23 15.01 -16.29
N ASP A 16 -45.99 16.00 -15.81
CA ASP A 16 -46.99 16.71 -16.60
C ASP A 16 -46.33 17.40 -17.80
N GLU A 17 -46.62 16.87 -18.99
CA GLU A 17 -46.21 17.42 -20.28
C GLU A 17 -47.25 18.45 -20.72
N THR A 18 -46.95 19.74 -20.55
CA THR A 18 -47.67 20.81 -21.25
C THR A 18 -46.71 21.61 -22.11
N GLY A 19 -46.53 21.13 -23.34
CA GLY A 19 -45.86 21.84 -24.41
C GLY A 19 -46.60 21.57 -25.72
N GLN A 20 -47.55 22.43 -26.06
CA GLN A 20 -48.28 22.37 -27.32
C GLN A 20 -47.32 22.66 -28.49
N LEU A 21 -47.16 21.68 -29.38
CA LEU A 21 -46.35 21.79 -30.59
C LEU A 21 -47.10 22.68 -31.60
N VAL A 22 -46.61 23.90 -31.85
CA VAL A 22 -47.03 24.70 -33.00
C VAL A 22 -45.91 24.69 -34.03
N ASP A 23 -46.28 24.16 -35.18
CA ASP A 23 -45.50 24.01 -36.41
C ASP A 23 -45.25 25.39 -37.04
N SER A 24 -44.00 25.85 -37.04
CA SER A 24 -43.52 26.92 -37.93
C SER A 24 -41.99 26.98 -37.89
N SER A 25 -41.36 26.92 -39.08
CA SER A 25 -39.96 27.21 -39.48
C SER A 25 -38.91 27.52 -38.38
N PRO A 26 -37.66 27.03 -38.50
CA PRO A 26 -36.64 27.21 -37.46
C PRO A 26 -36.48 28.70 -37.14
N PRO A 27 -36.61 29.12 -35.87
CA PRO A 27 -36.42 30.52 -35.52
C PRO A 27 -34.94 30.85 -35.72
N ASP A 28 -34.67 31.83 -36.57
CA ASP A 28 -33.33 32.40 -36.70
C ASP A 28 -32.81 32.79 -35.31
N PHE A 29 -31.55 32.44 -35.01
CA PHE A 29 -30.94 32.73 -33.72
C PHE A 29 -31.00 34.23 -33.42
N GLN A 30 -31.88 34.61 -32.51
CA GLN A 30 -32.05 36.00 -32.12
C GLN A 30 -31.06 36.33 -31.00
N THR A 31 -30.05 37.15 -31.31
CA THR A 31 -29.09 37.64 -30.33
C THR A 31 -29.81 38.53 -29.31
N VAL A 32 -30.07 38.00 -28.11
CA VAL A 32 -30.71 38.76 -27.04
C VAL A 32 -29.77 39.83 -26.50
N SER A 33 -30.33 40.96 -26.07
CA SER A 33 -29.58 42.00 -25.36
C SER A 33 -28.84 41.42 -24.14
N PRO A 34 -27.60 41.88 -23.84
CA PRO A 34 -26.85 41.42 -22.67
C PRO A 34 -27.62 41.53 -21.34
N LYS A 35 -28.62 42.41 -21.26
CA LYS A 35 -29.50 42.57 -20.09
C LYS A 35 -30.49 41.41 -19.88
N HIS A 36 -30.74 40.61 -20.92
CA HIS A 36 -31.61 39.43 -20.90
C HIS A 36 -30.84 38.11 -20.98
N SER A 37 -29.50 38.17 -20.97
CA SER A 37 -28.66 36.98 -20.87
C SER A 37 -28.62 36.42 -19.43
N ALA A 38 -28.52 35.10 -19.29
CA ALA A 38 -28.34 34.47 -17.99
C ALA A 38 -27.03 34.95 -17.34
N LYS A 39 -27.11 35.52 -16.13
CA LYS A 39 -25.93 36.00 -15.41
C LYS A 39 -25.16 34.80 -14.86
N ILE A 40 -23.86 34.74 -15.16
CA ILE A 40 -22.95 33.77 -14.55
C ILE A 40 -22.96 34.02 -13.04
N ARG A 41 -23.37 33.03 -12.27
CA ARG A 41 -23.38 33.10 -10.81
C ARG A 41 -21.93 33.27 -10.36
N SER A 42 -21.63 34.31 -9.59
CA SER A 42 -20.28 34.51 -9.07
C SER A 42 -19.84 33.28 -8.30
N VAL A 43 -18.73 32.69 -8.72
CA VAL A 43 -18.11 31.55 -8.03
C VAL A 43 -17.62 32.09 -6.70
N LYS A 44 -18.39 31.88 -5.63
CA LYS A 44 -17.88 32.12 -4.27
C LYS A 44 -16.61 31.28 -4.13
N PRO A 45 -15.48 31.86 -3.66
CA PRO A 45 -14.28 31.07 -3.43
C PRO A 45 -14.66 29.97 -2.44
N LYS A 46 -14.63 28.71 -2.90
CA LYS A 46 -14.83 27.57 -2.01
C LYS A 46 -13.69 27.67 -0.99
N SER A 47 -14.03 27.67 0.30
CA SER A 47 -13.04 27.60 1.36
C SER A 47 -12.06 26.45 1.08
N PRO A 48 -10.76 26.60 1.38
CA PRO A 48 -9.77 25.56 1.13
C PRO A 48 -10.25 24.22 1.71
N ILE A 49 -10.19 23.16 0.92
CA ILE A 49 -10.50 21.80 1.39
C ILE A 49 -9.45 21.47 2.45
N LYS A 50 -9.87 21.39 3.71
CA LYS A 50 -9.01 20.89 4.78
C LYS A 50 -8.88 19.38 4.61
N THR A 51 -7.77 18.93 4.06
CA THR A 51 -7.40 17.51 4.04
C THR A 51 -6.57 17.21 5.28
N THR A 52 -7.05 16.34 6.16
CA THR A 52 -6.25 15.77 7.24
C THR A 52 -5.71 14.40 6.81
N ASN A 53 -4.41 14.18 6.95
CA ASN A 53 -3.81 12.88 6.70
C ASN A 53 -4.17 11.94 7.87
N LEU A 54 -5.03 10.94 7.63
CA LEU A 54 -5.42 9.95 8.65
C LEU A 54 -4.28 8.98 9.02
N PHE A 55 -3.23 8.93 8.19
CA PHE A 55 -2.06 8.06 8.38
C PHE A 55 -0.88 8.78 9.02
N GLN A 56 -1.04 10.02 9.50
CA GLN A 56 0.04 10.76 10.17
C GLN A 56 0.61 9.97 11.36
N ASN A 57 -0.26 9.29 12.11
CA ASN A 57 0.14 8.45 13.25
C ASN A 57 1.00 7.23 12.86
N LEU A 58 1.10 6.87 11.58
CA LEU A 58 2.00 5.81 11.11
C LEU A 58 3.44 6.29 10.98
N MET A 59 3.67 7.58 10.76
CA MET A 59 5.03 8.17 10.75
C MET A 59 5.59 8.22 12.18
N ASP A 60 4.73 8.52 13.15
CA ASP A 60 5.10 8.63 14.58
C ASP A 60 5.39 7.28 15.26
N LEU A 61 5.22 6.15 14.56
CA LEU A 61 5.59 4.81 15.06
C LEU A 61 7.09 4.56 14.99
N GLU A 62 7.85 5.29 14.16
CA GLU A 62 9.31 5.16 14.06
C GLU A 62 10.02 5.67 15.33
N ASP A 63 9.42 6.60 16.08
CA ASP A 63 10.08 7.32 17.17
C ASP A 63 9.81 6.78 18.59
N LYS A 64 8.89 5.83 18.77
CA LYS A 64 8.35 5.49 20.12
C LYS A 64 8.82 4.19 20.73
N GLU A 65 9.53 3.35 20.01
CA GLU A 65 10.21 2.20 20.59
C GLU A 65 11.70 2.45 20.48
N ASN A 66 12.45 2.38 21.60
CA ASN A 66 13.92 2.33 21.54
C ASN A 66 14.29 1.42 20.36
N PRO A 67 15.04 1.88 19.35
CA PRO A 67 15.26 1.06 18.17
C PRO A 67 15.99 -0.18 18.66
N LYS A 68 15.25 -1.29 18.79
CA LYS A 68 15.85 -2.61 18.87
C LYS A 68 16.49 -2.75 17.51
N ILE A 69 17.77 -2.37 17.44
CA ILE A 69 18.59 -2.45 16.23
C ILE A 69 18.33 -3.84 15.65
N SER A 70 17.52 -3.89 14.61
CA SER A 70 17.09 -5.17 14.05
C SER A 70 18.25 -5.64 13.19
N ILE A 71 19.00 -6.62 13.71
CA ILE A 71 20.15 -7.17 13.01
C ILE A 71 19.63 -7.93 11.79
N PRO A 72 19.97 -7.51 10.56
CA PRO A 72 19.48 -8.19 9.37
C PRO A 72 20.09 -9.57 9.25
N ASP A 73 19.26 -10.55 8.87
CA ASP A 73 19.64 -11.92 8.65
C ASP A 73 20.54 -12.10 7.41
N ILE A 74 21.28 -13.21 7.42
CA ILE A 74 22.12 -13.65 6.31
C ILE A 74 21.49 -14.92 5.74
N ASN A 75 21.14 -14.91 4.46
CA ASN A 75 20.56 -16.07 3.79
C ASN A 75 21.67 -16.87 3.10
N LEU A 76 22.16 -17.93 3.75
CA LEU A 76 23.12 -18.87 3.17
C LEU A 76 22.41 -19.77 2.15
N LYS A 77 22.95 -19.85 0.93
CA LYS A 77 22.44 -20.79 -0.06
C LYS A 77 22.84 -22.22 0.29
N LEU A 78 21.96 -23.16 -0.03
CA LEU A 78 22.25 -24.58 0.14
C LEU A 78 23.28 -25.05 -0.89
N ASP A 79 24.41 -25.55 -0.40
CA ASP A 79 25.39 -26.32 -1.16
C ASP A 79 25.51 -27.74 -0.57
N HIS A 80 26.53 -28.51 -0.95
CA HIS A 80 26.76 -29.85 -0.41
C HIS A 80 27.43 -29.85 0.97
N GLU A 81 28.00 -28.72 1.38
CA GLU A 81 28.79 -28.53 2.61
C GLU A 81 28.11 -27.60 3.63
N TYR A 82 26.85 -27.21 3.38
CA TYR A 82 26.19 -26.16 4.16
C TYR A 82 26.08 -26.55 5.63
N ASN A 83 25.88 -27.84 5.90
CA ASN A 83 25.83 -28.39 7.25
C ASN A 83 27.16 -28.20 7.99
N LEU A 84 28.30 -28.41 7.32
CA LEU A 84 29.62 -28.20 7.92
C LEU A 84 29.86 -26.70 8.16
N THR A 85 29.52 -25.87 7.18
CA THR A 85 29.58 -24.41 7.29
C THR A 85 28.77 -23.90 8.49
N LEU A 86 27.56 -24.42 8.67
CA LEU A 86 26.66 -24.05 9.76
C LEU A 86 27.21 -24.48 11.13
N GLN A 87 27.80 -25.69 11.21
CA GLN A 87 28.44 -26.16 12.44
C GLN A 87 29.62 -25.27 12.84
N GLU A 88 30.44 -24.84 11.88
CA GLU A 88 31.55 -23.93 12.16
C GLU A 88 31.07 -22.55 12.61
N ILE A 89 30.02 -22.02 11.99
CA ILE A 89 29.37 -20.77 12.40
C ILE A 89 28.88 -20.89 13.84
N ASN A 90 28.15 -21.94 14.18
CA ASN A 90 27.63 -22.13 15.55
C ASN A 90 28.77 -22.36 16.57
N ARG A 91 29.91 -22.91 16.15
CA ARG A 91 31.08 -23.05 17.02
C ARG A 91 31.76 -21.70 17.30
N LYS A 92 31.87 -20.83 16.28
CA LYS A 92 32.50 -19.50 16.41
C LYS A 92 31.55 -18.47 17.05
N PHE A 93 30.25 -18.58 16.79
CA PHE A 93 29.22 -17.62 17.16
C PHE A 93 28.04 -18.36 17.82
N PRO A 94 28.19 -18.84 19.08
CA PRO A 94 27.26 -19.77 19.72
C PRO A 94 25.85 -19.23 19.96
N ASN A 95 25.67 -17.90 19.95
CA ASN A 95 24.38 -17.25 20.14
C ASN A 95 23.63 -17.01 18.82
N THR A 96 24.13 -17.55 17.71
CA THR A 96 23.51 -17.41 16.39
C THR A 96 22.36 -18.42 16.25
N GLU A 97 21.19 -17.94 15.87
CA GLU A 97 20.05 -18.79 15.55
C GLU A 97 20.00 -19.08 14.06
N ASN A 98 19.56 -20.29 13.68
CA ASN A 98 19.48 -20.68 12.28
C ASN A 98 18.10 -21.28 11.98
N SER A 99 17.51 -20.89 10.85
CA SER A 99 16.22 -21.43 10.38
C SER A 99 16.26 -21.67 8.88
N TYR A 100 15.53 -22.66 8.39
CA TYR A 100 15.36 -22.85 6.95
C TYR A 100 14.19 -21.99 6.45
N ASP A 101 14.39 -21.26 5.35
CA ASP A 101 13.36 -20.45 4.72
C ASP A 101 13.59 -20.27 3.23
N ARG A 102 12.53 -20.46 2.44
CA ARG A 102 12.51 -20.14 1.00
C ARG A 102 13.72 -20.68 0.22
N GLY A 103 14.18 -21.89 0.55
CA GLY A 103 15.32 -22.51 -0.13
C GLY A 103 16.70 -22.16 0.42
N ASN A 104 16.79 -21.30 1.45
CA ASN A 104 18.05 -20.88 2.08
C ASN A 104 18.06 -21.20 3.58
N ILE A 105 19.25 -21.19 4.17
CA ILE A 105 19.41 -21.16 5.63
C ILE A 105 19.51 -19.70 6.06
N ARG A 106 18.50 -19.21 6.76
CA ARG A 106 18.55 -17.92 7.47
C ARG A 106 19.40 -18.07 8.71
N ILE A 107 20.48 -17.31 8.75
CA ILE A 107 21.37 -17.14 9.89
C ILE A 107 20.98 -15.81 10.55
N LEU A 108 20.65 -15.86 11.84
CA LEU A 108 20.26 -14.73 12.68
C LEU A 108 21.37 -14.46 13.70
N PRO A 109 22.29 -13.52 13.42
CA PRO A 109 23.37 -13.17 14.34
C PRO A 109 22.83 -12.45 15.58
N HIS A 110 23.47 -12.69 16.73
CA HIS A 110 23.07 -12.05 17.99
C HIS A 110 23.52 -10.58 18.07
N THR A 111 24.67 -10.25 17.49
CA THR A 111 25.23 -8.90 17.46
C THR A 111 25.57 -8.45 16.03
N LEU A 112 25.70 -7.13 15.82
CA LEU A 112 26.20 -6.60 14.54
C LEU A 112 27.64 -7.03 14.24
N ASP A 113 28.46 -7.19 15.28
CA ASP A 113 29.84 -7.67 15.12
C ASP A 113 29.87 -9.13 14.67
N ASP A 114 29.04 -10.00 15.28
CA ASP A 114 28.85 -11.39 14.83
C ASP A 114 28.42 -11.42 13.36
N ARG A 115 27.48 -10.55 12.96
CA ARG A 115 27.04 -10.44 11.57
C ARG A 115 28.21 -10.14 10.63
N VAL A 116 29.04 -9.16 10.95
CA VAL A 116 30.21 -8.78 10.13
C VAL A 116 31.22 -9.92 10.07
N ASN A 117 31.49 -10.56 11.20
CA ASN A 117 32.45 -11.67 11.28
C ASN A 117 31.96 -12.93 10.56
N ILE A 118 30.66 -13.24 10.60
CA ILE A 118 30.04 -14.32 9.82
C ILE A 118 30.15 -14.02 8.32
N ILE A 119 29.85 -12.80 7.88
CA ILE A 119 30.00 -12.39 6.47
C ILE A 119 31.45 -12.57 6.00
N LYS A 120 32.41 -12.12 6.82
CA LYS A 120 33.84 -12.30 6.54
C LYS A 120 34.20 -13.79 6.39
N PHE A 121 33.75 -14.63 7.32
CA PHE A 121 33.96 -16.07 7.27
C PHE A 121 33.36 -16.70 6.00
N LEU A 122 32.14 -16.32 5.60
CA LEU A 122 31.50 -16.84 4.39
C LEU A 122 32.28 -16.45 3.12
N ASN A 123 32.78 -15.21 3.05
CA ASN A 123 33.61 -14.74 1.95
C ASN A 123 34.94 -15.51 1.87
N GLU A 124 35.62 -15.72 3.00
CA GLU A 124 36.89 -16.47 3.07
C GLU A 124 36.74 -17.93 2.61
N ASN A 125 35.55 -18.52 2.84
CA ASN A 125 35.24 -19.90 2.47
C ASN A 125 34.51 -20.02 1.11
N ASN A 126 34.43 -18.92 0.34
CA ASN A 126 33.76 -18.86 -0.96
C ASN A 126 32.32 -19.39 -0.95
N LYS A 127 31.57 -19.09 0.13
CA LYS A 127 30.17 -19.51 0.29
C LYS A 127 29.23 -18.49 -0.33
N GLU A 128 28.18 -18.97 -0.99
CA GLU A 128 27.19 -18.11 -1.64
C GLU A 128 26.07 -17.75 -0.66
N TYR A 129 25.78 -16.46 -0.50
CA TYR A 129 24.74 -15.96 0.39
C TYR A 129 24.09 -14.68 -0.13
N VAL A 130 22.93 -14.35 0.42
CA VAL A 130 22.19 -13.11 0.14
C VAL A 130 21.95 -12.36 1.44
N LEU A 131 22.28 -11.07 1.46
CA LEU A 131 22.04 -10.21 2.63
C LEU A 131 20.61 -9.68 2.60
N SER A 132 19.91 -9.82 3.72
CA SER A 132 18.64 -9.14 3.91
C SER A 132 18.85 -7.67 4.24
N GLU A 133 17.93 -6.83 3.79
CA GLU A 133 17.85 -5.43 4.19
C GLU A 133 17.28 -5.30 5.60
N ALA A 134 17.76 -4.32 6.36
CA ALA A 134 17.19 -3.95 7.65
C ALA A 134 15.71 -3.59 7.48
N PRO A 135 14.83 -3.95 8.43
CA PRO A 135 13.40 -3.63 8.36
C PRO A 135 13.12 -2.14 8.13
N GLU A 136 13.93 -1.27 8.72
CA GLU A 136 13.87 0.19 8.60
C GLU A 136 14.07 0.69 7.15
N ASN A 137 14.83 -0.04 6.34
CA ASN A 137 15.09 0.32 4.95
C ASN A 137 14.06 -0.26 3.97
N ARG A 138 13.12 -1.09 4.45
CA ARG A 138 12.14 -1.76 3.58
C ARG A 138 10.95 -0.84 3.31
N PRO A 139 10.54 -0.66 2.04
CA PRO A 139 9.40 0.19 1.72
C PRO A 139 8.10 -0.36 2.31
N ILE A 140 7.35 0.49 3.02
CA ILE A 140 6.05 0.14 3.60
C ILE A 140 5.02 0.00 2.48
N LYS A 141 4.45 -1.20 2.32
CA LYS A 141 3.37 -1.45 1.37
C LYS A 141 2.01 -1.19 2.03
N ILE A 142 1.31 -0.15 1.58
CA ILE A 142 -0.06 0.16 2.00
C ILE A 142 -1.04 -0.38 0.95
N VAL A 143 -2.07 -1.12 1.38
CA VAL A 143 -3.15 -1.61 0.51
C VAL A 143 -4.44 -0.89 0.88
N VAL A 144 -4.92 0.00 0.00
CA VAL A 144 -6.21 0.67 0.16
C VAL A 144 -7.32 -0.21 -0.45
N LYS A 145 -8.29 -0.63 0.37
CA LYS A 145 -9.43 -1.45 -0.05
C LYS A 145 -10.71 -0.61 -0.11
N GLY A 146 -11.67 -1.00 -0.95
CA GLY A 146 -13.01 -0.41 -0.99
C GLY A 146 -13.28 0.59 -2.13
N PHE A 147 -12.48 0.60 -3.19
CA PHE A 147 -12.81 1.40 -4.38
C PHE A 147 -14.06 0.86 -5.09
N PRO A 148 -14.98 1.74 -5.52
CA PRO A 148 -16.11 1.32 -6.36
C PRO A 148 -15.59 0.78 -7.69
N ARG A 149 -16.20 -0.32 -8.17
CA ARG A 149 -15.89 -0.89 -9.49
C ARG A 149 -16.50 0.01 -10.59
N PRO A 150 -15.78 0.23 -11.71
CA PRO A 150 -16.31 0.98 -12.86
C PRO A 150 -17.48 0.26 -13.51
#